data_AF-A0A0C2TP95-F1
#
_entry.id   AF-A0A0C2TP95-F1
#
_cell.length_a   1.000
_cell.length_b   1.000
_cell.length_c   1.000
_cell.angle_alpha   90.00
_cell.angle_beta   90.00
_cell.angle_gamma   90.00
#
_symmetry.space_group_name_H-M   'P 1'
#
loop_
_entity.id
_entity.type
_entity.pdbx_description
1 polymer ?
#
loop_
_entity_poly.entity_id
_entity_poly.type
_entity_poly.pdbx_seq_one_letter_code
_entity_poly.pdbx_strand_id
1 'polypeptide(L)'
;MSTSKAKAIDDDEAKLYRQLASSPEDYDGNRTKFANWWTNMQMYMMGYNKINSVGRIIGVLSRCTKGEAAAWAEVKKQQILEGKLSDWDVFKTDIEDRFKDPTREQKAQHEIHTYTQKKETVQTYID
;
A
#
# COMPACT_ATOMS: atom_id res chain seq x y z
N MET A 1 11.10 3.39 -27.83
CA MET A 1 10.27 3.31 -26.61
C MET A 1 11.19 3.50 -25.41
N SER A 2 11.22 4.69 -24.80
CA SER A 2 12.01 4.91 -23.59
C SER A 2 11.22 4.41 -22.38
N THR A 3 11.56 3.21 -21.90
CA THR A 3 11.22 2.83 -20.53
C THR A 3 12.10 3.66 -19.61
N SER A 4 11.56 4.75 -19.07
CA SER A 4 12.20 5.47 -17.98
C SER A 4 12.34 4.51 -16.81
N LYS A 5 13.54 3.94 -16.62
CA LYS A 5 13.90 3.30 -15.34
C LYS A 5 13.68 4.38 -14.27
N ALA A 6 12.84 4.09 -13.28
CA ALA A 6 12.74 4.96 -12.12
C ALA A 6 14.16 5.24 -11.60
N LYS A 7 14.53 6.52 -11.53
CA LYS A 7 15.82 6.95 -10.98
C LYS A 7 15.94 6.32 -9.58
N ALA A 8 17.06 5.66 -9.29
CA ALA A 8 17.33 5.19 -7.94
C ALA A 8 17.36 6.41 -7.02
N ILE A 9 16.55 6.37 -5.95
CA ILE A 9 16.47 7.43 -4.95
C ILE A 9 17.86 7.58 -4.34
N ASP A 10 18.47 8.77 -4.44
CA ASP A 10 19.77 9.04 -3.81
C ASP A 10 19.62 9.30 -2.30
N ASP A 11 20.75 9.42 -1.59
CA ASP A 11 20.76 9.52 -0.13
C ASP A 11 20.10 10.80 0.40
N ASP A 12 20.23 11.89 -0.35
CA ASP A 12 19.66 13.18 -0.01
C ASP A 12 18.14 13.17 -0.24
N GLU A 13 17.68 12.59 -1.35
CA GLU A 13 16.27 12.34 -1.62
C GLU A 13 15.64 11.42 -0.56
N ALA A 14 16.31 10.33 -0.17
CA ALA A 14 15.81 9.44 0.88
C ALA A 14 15.71 10.14 2.24
N LYS A 15 16.66 11.04 2.56
CA LYS A 15 16.60 11.86 3.77
C LYS A 15 15.44 12.84 3.74
N LEU A 16 15.22 13.52 2.62
CA LEU A 16 14.06 14.40 2.42
C LEU A 16 12.75 13.62 2.56
N TYR A 17 12.65 12.43 1.99
CA TYR A 17 11.44 11.59 2.12
C TYR A 17 11.17 11.18 3.56
N ARG A 18 12.20 10.86 4.36
CA ARG A 18 12.00 10.59 5.81
C ARG A 18 11.50 11.82 6.58
N GLN A 19 11.82 13.03 6.12
CA GLN A 19 11.35 14.27 6.74
C GLN A 19 9.93 14.65 6.31
N LEU A 20 9.56 14.32 5.06
CA LEU A 20 8.28 14.68 4.46
C LEU A 20 7.19 13.64 4.74
N ALA A 21 7.53 12.35 4.70
CA ALA A 21 6.60 11.27 4.95
C ALA A 21 6.39 11.14 6.47
N SER A 22 5.24 11.61 6.95
CA SER A 22 4.80 11.33 8.30
C SER A 22 4.79 9.82 8.55
N SER A 23 5.22 9.42 9.75
CA SER A 23 5.09 8.03 10.17
C SER A 23 3.62 7.60 10.04
N PRO A 24 3.33 6.49 9.34
CA PRO A 24 1.99 5.95 9.28
C PRO A 24 1.50 5.58 10.69
N GLU A 25 0.19 5.72 10.90
CA GLU A 25 -0.47 5.21 12.08
C GLU A 25 -0.46 3.67 12.11
N ASP A 26 -0.74 3.11 13.29
CA ASP A 26 -0.92 1.67 13.43
C ASP A 26 -2.17 1.19 12.69
N TYR A 27 -2.03 0.08 11.97
CA TYR A 27 -3.12 -0.57 11.25
C TYR A 27 -3.77 -1.66 12.09
N ASP A 28 -5.11 -1.65 12.06
CA ASP A 28 -5.98 -2.54 12.85
C ASP A 28 -6.55 -3.73 12.06
N GLY A 29 -6.33 -3.76 10.73
CA GLY A 29 -6.92 -4.77 9.85
C GLY A 29 -8.17 -4.30 9.10
N ASN A 30 -8.63 -3.05 9.30
CA ASN A 30 -9.80 -2.53 8.61
C ASN A 30 -9.54 -2.35 7.10
N ARG A 31 -10.07 -3.28 6.30
CA ARG A 31 -9.94 -3.32 4.83
C ARG A 31 -10.35 -2.02 4.13
N THR A 32 -11.32 -1.28 4.67
CA THR A 32 -11.77 0.00 4.07
C THR A 32 -10.69 1.09 4.17
N LYS A 33 -9.83 1.02 5.19
CA LYS A 33 -8.71 1.94 5.42
C LYS A 33 -7.40 1.46 4.78
N PHE A 34 -7.32 0.18 4.42
CA PHE A 34 -6.09 -0.46 3.95
C PHE A 34 -5.41 0.30 2.81
N ALA A 35 -6.13 0.64 1.74
CA ALA A 35 -5.50 1.27 0.58
C ALA A 35 -4.81 2.61 0.91
N ASN A 36 -5.43 3.43 1.76
CA ASN A 36 -4.86 4.71 2.19
C ASN A 36 -3.65 4.49 3.11
N TRP A 37 -3.81 3.59 4.09
CA TRP A 37 -2.73 3.24 4.99
C TRP A 37 -1.53 2.65 4.25
N TRP A 38 -1.77 1.73 3.32
CA TRP A 38 -0.73 1.04 2.54
C TRP A 38 0.04 2.00 1.64
N THR A 39 -0.65 2.94 1.00
CA THR A 39 -0.02 4.02 0.22
C THR A 39 0.90 4.86 1.10
N ASN A 40 0.43 5.30 2.27
CA ASN A 40 1.25 6.08 3.21
C ASN A 40 2.45 5.27 3.73
N MET A 41 2.26 3.98 4.01
CA MET A 41 3.33 3.07 4.42
C MET A 41 4.40 2.92 3.34
N GLN A 42 4.00 2.74 2.08
CA GLN A 42 4.91 2.67 0.95
C GLN A 42 5.70 3.97 0.76
N MET A 43 5.04 5.12 0.83
CA MET A 43 5.71 6.44 0.77
C MET A 43 6.72 6.62 1.91
N TYR A 44 6.34 6.26 3.14
CA TYR A 44 7.24 6.30 4.29
C TYR A 44 8.48 5.41 4.07
N MET A 45 8.30 4.21 3.50
CA MET A 45 9.41 3.30 3.19
C MET A 45 10.32 3.78 2.07
N MET A 46 9.89 4.69 1.18
CA MET A 46 10.78 5.29 0.18
C MET A 46 11.93 6.06 0.84
N GLY A 47 11.70 6.61 2.03
CA GLY A 47 12.75 7.21 2.86
C GLY A 47 13.77 6.21 3.40
N TYR A 48 13.54 4.90 3.31
CA TYR A 48 14.42 3.85 3.84
C TYR A 48 14.91 2.91 2.74
N ASN A 49 15.28 3.48 1.58
CA ASN A 49 15.72 2.77 0.38
C ASN A 49 16.86 1.75 0.61
N LYS A 50 17.76 1.98 1.57
CA LYS A 50 18.90 1.09 1.89
C LYS A 50 18.56 -0.13 2.75
N ILE A 51 17.34 -0.20 3.31
CA ILE A 51 16.94 -1.38 4.09
C ILE A 51 16.65 -2.54 3.16
N ASN A 52 17.17 -3.73 3.49
CA ASN A 52 16.91 -4.97 2.76
C ASN A 52 15.44 -5.39 2.86
N SER A 53 15.03 -6.37 2.05
CA SER A 53 13.64 -6.84 2.01
C SER A 53 13.10 -7.22 3.38
N VAL A 54 13.83 -8.03 4.16
CA VAL A 54 13.43 -8.44 5.51
C VAL A 54 13.20 -7.24 6.45
N GLY A 55 14.11 -6.27 6.46
CA GLY A 55 13.97 -5.08 7.30
C GLY A 55 12.76 -4.21 6.89
N ARG A 56 12.44 -4.14 5.59
CA ARG A 56 11.22 -3.47 5.10
C ARG A 56 9.97 -4.18 5.60
N ILE A 57 9.95 -5.52 5.50
CA ILE A 57 8.84 -6.34 6.01
C ILE A 57 8.64 -6.09 7.51
N ILE A 58 9.71 -6.14 8.31
CA ILE A 58 9.66 -5.84 9.76
C ILE A 58 9.12 -4.43 10.02
N GLY A 59 9.55 -3.44 9.22
CA GLY A 59 9.04 -2.07 9.27
C GLY A 59 7.52 -2.01 9.12
N VAL A 60 6.96 -2.71 8.14
CA VAL A 60 5.51 -2.81 7.96
C VAL A 60 4.84 -3.54 9.14
N LEU A 61 5.36 -4.71 9.53
CA LEU A 61 4.77 -5.52 10.59
C LEU A 61 4.78 -4.81 11.96
N SER A 62 5.73 -3.92 12.20
CA SER A 62 5.79 -3.08 13.41
C SER A 62 4.62 -2.11 13.54
N ARG A 63 3.89 -1.84 12.45
CA ARG A 63 2.69 -1.00 12.41
C ARG A 63 1.40 -1.80 12.41
N CYS A 64 1.47 -3.12 12.28
CA CYS A 64 0.32 -4.02 12.38
C CYS A 64 0.17 -4.49 13.83
N THR A 65 -0.24 -3.60 14.74
CA THR A 65 -0.23 -3.85 16.20
C THR A 65 -1.62 -4.01 16.80
N LYS A 66 -2.68 -3.80 16.03
CA LYS A 66 -4.07 -3.81 16.51
C LYS A 66 -4.93 -4.80 15.72
N GLY A 67 -6.03 -5.23 16.35
CA GLY A 67 -7.10 -6.00 15.70
C GLY A 67 -6.62 -7.24 14.95
N GLU A 68 -7.21 -7.48 13.77
CA GLU A 68 -6.89 -8.62 12.91
C GLU A 68 -5.45 -8.52 12.38
N ALA A 69 -4.97 -7.30 12.11
CA ALA A 69 -3.61 -7.08 11.61
C ALA A 69 -2.54 -7.54 12.60
N ALA A 70 -2.76 -7.39 13.91
CA ALA A 70 -1.85 -7.89 14.94
C ALA A 70 -1.69 -9.40 14.88
N ALA A 71 -2.79 -10.14 14.89
CA ALA A 71 -2.77 -11.60 14.85
C ALA A 71 -2.08 -12.12 13.58
N TRP A 72 -2.39 -11.51 12.43
CA TRP A 72 -1.72 -11.82 11.18
C TRP A 72 -0.22 -11.49 11.23
N ALA A 73 0.16 -10.34 11.79
CA ALA A 73 1.55 -9.93 11.86
C ALA A 73 2.41 -10.85 12.73
N GLU A 74 1.87 -11.38 13.83
CA GLU A 74 2.59 -12.37 14.66
C GLU A 74 2.94 -13.64 13.86
N VAL A 75 2.01 -14.14 13.04
CA VAL A 75 2.29 -15.28 12.14
C VAL A 75 3.40 -14.94 11.15
N LYS A 76 3.39 -13.73 10.57
CA LYS A 76 4.42 -13.29 9.62
C LYS A 76 5.78 -13.08 10.28
N LYS A 77 5.83 -12.54 11.50
CA LYS A 77 7.07 -12.43 12.30
C LYS A 77 7.67 -13.82 12.52
N GLN A 78 6.85 -14.81 12.87
CA GLN A 78 7.31 -16.18 13.02
C GLN A 78 7.87 -16.77 11.72
N GLN A 79 7.21 -16.52 10.57
CA GLN A 79 7.73 -16.94 9.26
C GLN A 79 9.08 -16.30 8.91
N ILE A 80 9.34 -15.06 9.32
CA ILE A 80 10.65 -14.40 9.17
C ILE A 80 11.70 -15.10 10.04
N LEU A 81 11.38 -15.37 11.32
CA LEU A 81 12.30 -16.06 12.24
C LEU A 81 12.65 -17.47 11.77
N GLU A 82 11.71 -18.14 11.08
CA GLU A 82 11.92 -19.45 10.46
C GLU A 82 12.62 -19.40 9.09
N GLY A 83 12.93 -18.20 8.58
CA GLY A 83 13.55 -18.00 7.27
C GLY A 83 12.63 -18.29 6.07
N LYS A 84 11.32 -18.44 6.30
CA LYS A 84 10.31 -18.75 5.27
C LYS A 84 9.80 -17.50 4.54
N LEU A 85 9.93 -16.33 5.17
CA LEU A 85 9.51 -15.05 4.59
C LEU A 85 10.69 -14.09 4.56
N SER A 86 11.17 -13.77 3.36
CA SER A 86 12.32 -12.87 3.14
C SER A 86 12.21 -12.00 1.89
N ASP A 87 11.33 -12.38 0.96
CA ASP A 87 11.10 -11.65 -0.28
C ASP A 87 10.05 -10.56 -0.11
N TRP A 88 10.35 -9.37 -0.63
CA TRP A 88 9.49 -8.20 -0.50
C TRP A 88 8.25 -8.28 -1.38
N ASP A 89 8.38 -8.78 -2.60
CA ASP A 89 7.28 -8.84 -3.55
C ASP A 89 6.26 -9.92 -3.12
N VAL A 90 6.74 -11.06 -2.62
CA VAL A 90 5.89 -12.09 -2.00
C VAL A 90 5.12 -11.53 -0.81
N PHE A 91 5.79 -10.79 0.08
CA PHE A 91 5.11 -10.15 1.22
C PHE A 91 4.06 -9.13 0.77
N LYS A 92 4.37 -8.32 -0.24
CA LYS A 92 3.47 -7.31 -0.78
C LYS A 92 2.19 -7.94 -1.35
N THR A 93 2.31 -9.01 -2.13
CA THR A 93 1.15 -9.75 -2.63
C THR A 93 0.31 -10.29 -1.48
N ASP A 94 0.94 -10.91 -0.48
CA ASP A 94 0.23 -11.53 0.64
C ASP A 94 -0.51 -10.52 1.55
N ILE A 95 0.07 -9.34 1.82
CA ILE A 95 -0.62 -8.30 2.58
C ILE A 95 -1.76 -7.66 1.77
N GLU A 96 -1.58 -7.48 0.46
CA GLU A 96 -2.62 -6.98 -0.44
C GLU A 96 -3.77 -7.99 -0.55
N ASP A 97 -3.49 -9.27 -0.77
CA ASP A 97 -4.51 -10.33 -0.82
C ASP A 97 -5.29 -10.44 0.50
N ARG A 98 -4.62 -10.22 1.64
CA ARG A 98 -5.28 -10.32 2.95
C ARG A 98 -6.23 -9.16 3.24
N PHE A 99 -5.83 -7.94 2.91
CA PHE A 99 -6.48 -6.73 3.42
C PHE A 99 -7.03 -5.78 2.35
N LYS A 100 -6.69 -5.96 1.07
CA LYS A 100 -7.33 -5.19 -0.01
C LYS A 100 -8.81 -5.54 -0.06
N ASP A 101 -9.63 -4.51 -0.18
CA ASP A 101 -11.07 -4.68 -0.36
C ASP A 101 -11.37 -4.99 -1.84
N PRO A 102 -11.82 -6.22 -2.18
CA PRO A 102 -12.11 -6.58 -3.57
C PRO A 102 -13.29 -5.80 -4.15
N THR A 103 -14.17 -5.26 -3.30
CA THR A 103 -15.35 -4.51 -3.74
C THR A 103 -15.05 -3.06 -4.11
N ARG A 104 -13.93 -2.51 -3.64
CA ARG A 104 -13.52 -1.13 -3.96
C ARG A 104 -13.14 -0.97 -5.42
N GLU A 105 -12.46 -1.96 -5.99
CA GLU A 105 -12.05 -1.93 -7.40
C GLU A 105 -13.27 -2.01 -8.33
N GLN A 106 -14.24 -2.86 -7.97
CA GLN A 106 -15.52 -2.99 -8.69
C GLN A 106 -16.37 -1.72 -8.56
N LYS A 107 -16.46 -1.13 -7.36
CA LYS A 107 -17.19 0.13 -7.13
C LYS A 107 -16.54 1.31 -7.86
N ALA A 108 -15.21 1.42 -7.84
CA ALA A 108 -14.50 2.47 -8.57
C ALA A 108 -14.76 2.40 -10.07
N GLN A 109 -14.75 1.21 -10.66
CA GLN A 109 -15.11 1.01 -12.07
C GLN A 109 -16.58 1.38 -12.34
N HIS A 110 -17.50 0.96 -11.46
CA HIS A 110 -18.92 1.28 -11.60
C HIS A 110 -19.19 2.79 -11.45
N GLU A 111 -18.52 3.47 -10.52
CA GLU A 111 -18.63 4.92 -10.31
C GLU A 111 -18.06 5.71 -11.49
N ILE A 112 -16.90 5.32 -12.04
CA ILE A 112 -16.35 5.93 -13.27
C ILE A 112 -17.33 5.75 -14.43
N HIS A 113 -17.87 4.54 -14.62
CA HIS A 113 -18.81 4.27 -15.70
C HIS A 113 -20.11 5.07 -15.56
N THR A 114 -20.65 5.16 -14.34
CA THR A 114 -21.86 5.93 -14.03
C THR A 114 -21.62 7.44 -14.16
N TYR A 115 -20.43 7.94 -13.81
CA TYR A 115 -20.06 9.33 -13.94
C TYR A 115 -19.89 9.76 -15.40
N THR A 116 -19.31 8.90 -16.25
CA THR A 116 -19.25 9.12 -17.71
C THR A 116 -20.66 9.14 -18.32
N GLN A 117 -21.53 8.20 -17.96
CA GLN A 117 -22.92 8.18 -18.44
C GLN A 117 -23.71 9.44 -18.04
N LYS A 118 -23.58 9.91 -16.80
CA LYS A 118 -24.26 11.14 -16.34
C LYS A 118 -23.81 12.40 -17.09
N LYS A 119 -22.57 12.44 -17.59
CA LYS A 119 -22.07 13.56 -18.41
C LYS A 119 -22.57 13.50 -19.86
N GLU A 120 -22.79 12.31 -20.41
CA GLU A 120 -23.33 12.16 -21.76
C GLU A 120 -24.85 12.42 -21.83
N THR A 121 -25.59 12.21 -20.74
CA THR A 121 -27.05 12.44 -20.72
C THR A 121 -27.48 13.92 -20.62
N VAL A 122 -26.56 14.89 -20.51
CA VAL A 122 -26.92 16.33 -20.40
C VAL A 122 -27.19 16.99 -21.77
N GLN A 123 -26.94 16.31 -22.89
CA GLN A 123 -27.24 16.86 -24.23
C GLN A 123 -28.66 16.52 -24.75
N THR A 124 -29.61 16.19 -23.88
CA THR A 124 -31.02 15.99 -24.28
C THR A 124 -31.95 16.85 -23.42
N TYR A 125 -31.78 18.17 -23.53
CA TYR A 125 -32.77 19.16 -23.09
C TYR A 125 -32.65 20.41 -23.96
N ILE A 126 -32.93 20.28 -25.26
CA ILE A 126 -33.39 21.41 -26.09
C ILE A 126 -34.43 20.85 -27.08
N ASP A 127 -35.66 21.31 -26.86
CA ASP A 127 -36.91 21.29 -27.66
C ASP A 127 -37.35 20.04 -28.45
#